data_AF-A0A369APY1-F1
#
_entry.id   AF-A0A369APY1-F1
#
_cell.length_a   1.000
_cell.length_b   1.000
_cell.length_c   1.000
_cell.angle_alpha   90.00
_cell.angle_beta   90.00
_cell.angle_gamma   90.00
#
_symmetry.space_group_name_H-M   'P 1'
#
loop_
_entity.id
_entity.type
_entity.pdbx_description
1 polymer ?
#
loop_
_entity_poly.entity_id
_entity_poly.type
_entity_poly.pdbx_seq_one_letter_code
_entity_poly.pdbx_strand_id
1 'polypeptide(L)' 'MLKGYIEDRVIELANYIIEKKTTVRAAAKKFGISKSTVHTVVN' A
#
# COMPACT_ATOMS: atom_id res chain seq x y z
N MET A 1 -20.31 2.12 0.62
CA MET A 1 -19.52 1.15 -0.17
C MET A 1 -18.18 1.72 -0.68
N LEU A 2 -17.49 2.57 0.11
CA LEU A 2 -16.16 3.11 -0.26
C LEU A 2 -15.03 2.62 0.68
N LYS A 3 -15.35 2.35 1.96
CA LYS A 3 -14.38 1.86 2.95
C LYS A 3 -13.76 0.51 2.57
N GLY A 4 -14.56 -0.44 2.07
CA GLY A 4 -14.05 -1.77 1.67
C GLY A 4 -12.99 -1.71 0.56
N TYR A 5 -13.17 -0.83 -0.44
CA TYR A 5 -12.17 -0.65 -1.50
C TYR A 5 -10.83 -0.12 -0.97
N ILE A 6 -10.85 0.71 0.08
CA ILE A 6 -9.62 1.22 0.71
C ILE A 6 -8.95 0.10 1.52
N GLU A 7 -9.72 -0.68 2.29
CA GLU A 7 -9.19 -1.82 3.06
C GLU A 7 -8.54 -2.88 2.15
N ASP A 8 -9.19 -3.26 1.06
CA ASP A 8 -8.63 -4.24 0.12
C ASP A 8 -7.30 -3.77 -0.46
N ARG A 9 -7.19 -2.47 -0.79
CA ARG A 9 -5.96 -1.84 -1.29
C ARG A 9 -4.85 -1.79 -0.25
N VAL A 10 -5.19 -1.61 1.04
CA VAL A 10 -4.23 -1.66 2.15
C VAL A 10 -3.66 -3.07 2.27
N ILE A 11 -4.53 -4.08 2.27
CA ILE A 11 -4.17 -5.48 2.41
C ILE A 11 -3.29 -5.92 1.24
N GLU A 12 -3.67 -5.58 0.00
CA GLU A 12 -2.89 -5.87 -1.20
C GLU A 12 -1.48 -5.27 -1.12
N LEU A 13 -1.38 -4.00 -0.71
CA LEU A 13 -0.10 -3.30 -0.58
C LEU A 13 0.79 -3.91 0.50
N ALA A 14 0.22 -4.26 1.65
CA ALA A 14 0.94 -4.87 2.77
C ALA A 14 1.47 -6.26 2.38
N ASN A 15 0.63 -7.09 1.76
CA ASN A 15 1.03 -8.41 1.26
C ASN A 15 2.16 -8.30 0.24
N TYR A 16 2.06 -7.37 -0.71
CA TYR A 16 3.11 -7.13 -1.69
C TYR A 16 4.46 -6.79 -1.02
N ILE A 17 4.45 -5.94 0.00
CA ILE A 17 5.66 -5.54 0.71
C ILE A 17 6.33 -6.75 1.38
N ILE A 18 5.55 -7.58 2.07
CA ILE A 18 6.03 -8.78 2.77
C ILE A 18 6.54 -9.81 1.77
N GLU A 19 5.73 -10.18 0.78
CA GLU A 19 6.06 -11.20 -0.22
C GLU A 19 7.31 -10.86 -1.04
N LYS A 20 7.45 -9.58 -1.43
CA LYS A 20 8.58 -9.12 -2.24
C LYS A 20 9.77 -8.66 -1.40
N LYS A 21 9.66 -8.69 -0.07
CA LYS A 21 10.66 -8.15 0.88
C LYS A 21 11.19 -6.78 0.45
N THR A 22 10.27 -5.92 0.01
CA THR A 22 10.62 -4.63 -0.58
C THR A 22 10.41 -3.48 0.40
N THR A 23 10.83 -2.29 0.03
CA THR A 23 10.62 -1.10 0.87
C THR A 23 9.30 -0.42 0.53
N VAL A 24 8.73 0.29 1.50
CA VAL A 24 7.53 1.14 1.31
C VAL A 24 7.69 2.08 0.12
N ARG A 25 8.89 2.65 -0.09
CA ARG A 25 9.17 3.55 -1.22
C ARG A 25 9.08 2.83 -2.57
N ALA A 26 9.62 1.61 -2.66
CA ALA A 26 9.58 0.82 -3.88
C ALA A 26 8.15 0.35 -4.20
N ALA A 27 7.40 -0.07 -3.18
CA ALA A 27 5.98 -0.39 -3.33
C ALA A 27 5.16 0.84 -3.78
N ALA A 28 5.35 2.01 -3.16
CA ALA A 28 4.68 3.24 -3.57
C ALA A 28 4.88 3.55 -5.07
N LYS A 29 6.13 3.42 -5.56
CA LYS A 29 6.46 3.57 -6.98
C LYS A 29 5.74 2.55 -7.87
N LYS A 30 5.67 1.27 -7.45
CA LYS A 30 4.97 0.20 -8.18
C LYS A 30 3.47 0.45 -8.30
N PHE A 31 2.85 0.96 -7.24
CA PHE A 31 1.41 1.20 -7.16
C PHE A 31 1.00 2.62 -7.64
N GLY A 32 1.95 3.42 -8.12
CA GLY A 32 1.68 4.76 -8.66
C GLY A 32 1.20 5.77 -7.61
N ILE A 33 1.60 5.58 -6.34
CA ILE A 33 1.20 6.43 -5.22
C ILE A 33 2.41 7.04 -4.54
N SER A 34 2.19 8.10 -3.77
CA SER A 34 3.25 8.73 -2.99
C SER A 34 3.59 7.89 -1.75
N LYS A 35 4.83 8.02 -1.25
CA LYS A 35 5.23 7.36 0.01
C LYS A 35 4.33 7.80 1.17
N SER A 36 3.96 9.08 1.25
CA SER A 36 3.07 9.60 2.29
C SER A 36 1.67 9.00 2.20
N THR A 37 1.14 8.78 0.99
CA THR A 37 -0.12 8.06 0.78
C THR A 37 -0.08 6.67 1.39
N VAL A 38 1.03 5.93 1.23
CA VAL A 38 1.19 4.63 1.89
C VAL A 38 1.14 4.74 3.41
N HIS A 39 1.80 5.73 4.00
CA HIS A 39 1.78 5.92 5.46
C HIS A 39 0.42 6.37 5.99
N THR A 40 -0.27 7.28 5.31
CA THR A 40 -1.59 7.78 5.73
C THR A 40 -2.68 6.72 5.57
N VAL A 41 -2.54 5.81 4.61
CA VAL A 41 -3.48 4.71 4.36
C VAL A 41 -3.27 3.54 5.34
N VAL A 42 -2.07 3.41 5.91
CA VAL A 42 -1.70 2.35 6.86
C VAL A 42 -1.85 2.80 8.33
N ASN A 43 -2.29 4.04 8.57
CA ASN A 43 -2.53 4.59 9.92
C ASN A 43 -4.03 4.69 10.24
#